data_AF-A0A376K7G6-F1
#
_entry.id   AF-A0A376K7G6-F1
#
_cell.length_a   1.000
_cell.length_b   1.000
_cell.length_c   1.000
_cell.angle_alpha   90.00
_cell.angle_beta   90.00
_cell.angle_gamma   90.00
#
_symmetry.space_group_name_H-M   'P 1'
#
loop_
_entity.id
_entity.type
_entity.pdbx_description
1 polymer ?
#
loop_
_entity_poly.entity_id
_entity_poly.type
_entity_poly.pdbx_seq_one_letter_code
_entity_poly.pdbx_strand_id
1 'polypeptide(L)'
;MHRIDTLTAVKDKFGPGKNGFTDGNLRTGRLATWLNSAMWNAIQEEICGVIEKAGIELNKEEHDQLYKAILLLVGGAINEEALLIKNNLSDVEDRDEAVENLGLKPTVDKAKNAVQRDGDTMTGELKIRGVNALRIFNEAFGLIFRRSEECLHLIPTSEGQGENGDIGPLRPFTINLRTGEISMSHKVSVGGGSQVNGALGIGVQNALGGNSIAFGDNDTGVMTPTY
;
A
#
# COMPACT_ATOMS: atom_id res chain seq x y z
N MET A 1 -22.87 -38.79 -34.08
CA MET A 1 -24.20 -38.77 -34.75
C MET A 1 -24.06 -39.03 -36.25
N HIS A 2 -25.03 -39.69 -36.90
CA HIS A 2 -25.06 -39.87 -38.37
C HIS A 2 -26.33 -39.29 -39.00
N ARG A 3 -26.39 -39.19 -40.33
CA ARG A 3 -27.60 -38.77 -41.09
C ARG A 3 -28.54 -39.96 -41.28
N ILE A 4 -29.84 -39.70 -41.44
CA ILE A 4 -30.83 -40.76 -41.65
C ILE A 4 -30.60 -41.45 -43.00
N ASP A 5 -30.57 -42.78 -42.98
CA ASP A 5 -30.13 -43.62 -44.10
C ASP A 5 -31.11 -44.78 -44.39
N THR A 6 -32.32 -44.71 -43.83
CA THR A 6 -33.40 -45.64 -44.14
C THR A 6 -33.91 -45.48 -45.57
N LEU A 7 -34.55 -46.52 -46.12
CA LEU A 7 -35.05 -46.53 -47.51
C LEU A 7 -36.05 -45.41 -47.82
N THR A 8 -36.74 -44.88 -46.80
CA THR A 8 -37.70 -43.78 -46.92
C THR A 8 -37.10 -42.41 -46.53
N ALA A 9 -35.78 -42.35 -46.30
CA ALA A 9 -35.06 -41.09 -46.17
C ALA A 9 -35.09 -40.31 -47.48
N VAL A 10 -35.16 -38.98 -47.36
CA VAL A 10 -35.07 -38.11 -48.53
C VAL A 10 -33.62 -37.95 -48.90
N LYS A 11 -33.22 -38.55 -50.02
CA LYS A 11 -31.87 -38.41 -50.55
C LYS A 11 -31.55 -36.93 -50.81
N ASP A 12 -30.37 -36.48 -50.37
CA ASP A 12 -29.81 -35.16 -50.63
C ASP A 12 -30.71 -33.95 -50.25
N LYS A 13 -31.62 -34.11 -49.27
CA LYS A 13 -32.56 -33.05 -48.84
C LYS A 13 -31.88 -31.73 -48.50
N PHE A 14 -30.67 -31.79 -47.95
CA PHE A 14 -29.88 -30.62 -47.54
C PHE A 14 -28.60 -30.44 -48.38
N GLY A 15 -28.54 -31.02 -49.58
CA GLY A 15 -27.38 -31.03 -50.49
C GLY A 15 -26.76 -32.43 -50.67
N PRO A 16 -25.76 -32.58 -51.55
CA PRO A 16 -25.16 -33.87 -51.88
C PRO A 16 -24.66 -34.63 -50.65
N GLY A 17 -25.10 -35.88 -50.49
CA GLY A 17 -24.80 -36.77 -49.36
C GLY A 17 -25.58 -36.47 -48.08
N LYS A 18 -26.45 -35.46 -48.05
CA LYS A 18 -27.13 -34.98 -46.83
C LYS A 18 -28.60 -35.36 -46.82
N ASN A 19 -28.84 -36.63 -46.56
CA ASN A 19 -30.19 -37.18 -46.43
C ASN A 19 -30.96 -36.53 -45.26
N GLY A 20 -32.29 -36.46 -45.36
CA GLY A 20 -33.14 -35.85 -44.34
C GLY A 20 -34.52 -36.49 -44.17
N PHE A 21 -35.20 -36.11 -43.09
CA PHE A 21 -36.52 -36.62 -42.72
C PHE A 21 -37.66 -36.01 -43.58
N THR A 22 -38.77 -36.73 -43.72
CA THR A 22 -40.02 -36.25 -44.32
C THR A 22 -41.23 -36.86 -43.61
N ASP A 23 -42.31 -36.10 -43.50
CA ASP A 23 -43.57 -36.55 -42.89
C ASP A 23 -44.37 -37.53 -43.77
N GLY A 24 -43.86 -37.82 -44.97
CA GLY A 24 -44.60 -38.50 -46.03
C GLY A 24 -45.63 -37.58 -46.68
N ASN A 25 -46.29 -38.09 -47.72
CA ASN A 25 -47.39 -37.43 -48.40
C ASN A 25 -48.22 -38.48 -49.14
N LEU A 26 -49.37 -38.83 -48.55
CA LEU A 26 -50.31 -39.84 -49.06
C LEU A 26 -50.77 -39.56 -50.50
N ARG A 27 -50.97 -38.28 -50.86
CA ARG A 27 -51.42 -37.89 -52.20
C ARG A 27 -50.38 -38.15 -53.29
N THR A 28 -49.10 -38.18 -52.90
CA THR A 28 -47.97 -38.44 -53.81
C THR A 28 -47.38 -39.84 -53.67
N GLY A 29 -47.96 -40.69 -52.80
CA GLY A 29 -47.42 -42.01 -52.47
C GLY A 29 -46.09 -41.97 -51.69
N ARG A 30 -45.67 -40.81 -51.18
CA ARG A 30 -44.41 -40.65 -50.44
C ARG A 30 -44.59 -41.18 -49.03
N LEU A 31 -43.80 -42.15 -48.63
CA LEU A 31 -43.78 -42.66 -47.26
C LEU A 31 -43.09 -41.66 -46.31
N ALA A 32 -43.52 -41.66 -45.06
CA ALA A 32 -42.79 -40.97 -44.00
C ALA A 32 -41.43 -41.62 -43.76
N THR A 33 -40.44 -40.83 -43.34
CA THR A 33 -39.11 -41.37 -43.04
C THR A 33 -39.20 -42.34 -41.86
N TRP A 34 -38.68 -43.54 -42.09
CA TRP A 34 -38.58 -44.56 -41.06
C TRP A 34 -37.40 -44.24 -40.17
N LEU A 35 -37.62 -44.41 -38.87
CA LEU A 35 -36.58 -44.30 -37.87
C LEU A 35 -35.94 -45.68 -37.67
N ASN A 36 -34.62 -45.74 -37.54
CA ASN A 36 -33.88 -46.97 -37.26
C ASN A 36 -33.19 -46.88 -35.90
N SER A 37 -32.82 -48.05 -35.35
CA SER A 37 -32.12 -48.14 -34.07
C SER A 37 -30.76 -47.46 -34.11
N ALA A 38 -30.04 -47.52 -35.22
CA ALA A 38 -28.74 -46.86 -35.38
C ALA A 38 -28.81 -45.35 -35.08
N MET A 39 -29.82 -44.65 -35.63
CA MET A 39 -30.02 -43.22 -35.38
C MET A 39 -30.39 -42.93 -33.93
N TRP A 40 -31.31 -43.70 -33.35
CA TRP A 40 -31.76 -43.48 -31.97
C TRP A 40 -30.67 -43.80 -30.95
N ASN A 41 -29.90 -44.87 -31.16
CA ASN A 41 -28.73 -45.17 -30.35
C ASN A 41 -27.70 -44.06 -30.48
N ALA A 42 -27.42 -43.54 -31.68
CA ALA A 42 -26.50 -42.43 -31.84
C ALA A 42 -26.95 -41.15 -31.11
N ILE A 43 -28.24 -40.83 -31.11
CA ILE A 43 -28.76 -39.69 -30.32
C ILE A 43 -28.59 -39.94 -28.83
N GLN A 44 -28.94 -41.15 -28.36
CA GLN A 44 -28.80 -41.53 -26.96
C GLN A 44 -27.34 -41.41 -26.51
N GLU A 45 -26.40 -42.01 -27.23
CA GLU A 45 -24.98 -42.01 -26.87
C GLU A 45 -24.34 -40.62 -26.90
N GLU A 46 -24.78 -39.70 -27.78
CA GLU A 46 -24.30 -38.31 -27.76
C GLU A 46 -24.77 -37.56 -26.51
N ILE A 47 -26.01 -37.80 -26.06
CA ILE A 47 -26.55 -37.19 -24.84
C ILE A 47 -25.92 -37.84 -23.60
N CYS A 48 -25.91 -39.17 -23.54
CA CYS A 48 -25.30 -39.95 -22.46
C CYS A 48 -23.81 -39.63 -22.33
N GLY A 49 -23.08 -39.55 -23.44
CA GLY A 49 -21.66 -39.25 -23.44
C GLY A 49 -21.32 -37.87 -22.86
N VAL A 50 -22.19 -36.86 -23.01
CA VAL A 50 -22.01 -35.56 -22.33
C VAL A 50 -22.20 -35.69 -20.82
N ILE A 51 -23.21 -36.46 -20.39
CA ILE A 51 -23.53 -36.69 -18.98
C ILE A 51 -22.40 -37.46 -18.28
N GLU A 52 -21.94 -38.53 -18.90
CA GLU A 52 -20.85 -39.38 -18.37
C GLU A 52 -19.51 -38.62 -18.34
N LYS A 53 -19.21 -37.80 -19.36
CA LYS A 53 -18.02 -36.93 -19.34
C LYS A 53 -18.05 -35.90 -18.22
N ALA A 54 -19.24 -35.46 -17.81
CA ALA A 54 -19.40 -34.61 -16.63
C ALA A 54 -19.28 -35.38 -15.31
N GLY A 55 -19.05 -36.70 -15.33
CA GLY A 55 -18.93 -37.55 -14.15
C GLY A 55 -20.27 -37.92 -13.51
N ILE A 56 -21.39 -37.71 -14.19
CA ILE A 56 -22.73 -38.04 -13.69
C ILE A 56 -23.10 -39.46 -14.13
N GLU A 57 -23.59 -40.28 -13.19
CA GLU A 57 -24.15 -41.60 -13.50
C GLU A 57 -25.53 -41.49 -14.16
N LEU A 58 -25.77 -42.25 -15.23
CA LEU A 58 -27.05 -42.22 -15.96
C LEU A 58 -28.20 -42.76 -15.09
N ASN A 59 -29.29 -41.99 -15.00
CA ASN A 59 -30.46 -42.33 -14.20
C ASN A 59 -31.74 -42.09 -14.99
N LYS A 60 -32.41 -43.19 -15.36
CA LYS A 60 -33.65 -43.15 -16.15
C LYS A 60 -34.81 -42.41 -15.48
N GLU A 61 -34.79 -42.25 -14.15
CA GLU A 61 -35.82 -41.54 -13.39
C GLU A 61 -35.55 -40.02 -13.34
N GLU A 62 -34.41 -39.56 -13.87
CA GLU A 62 -33.96 -38.18 -13.84
C GLU A 62 -33.95 -37.57 -15.24
N HIS A 63 -34.68 -36.46 -15.42
CA HIS A 63 -34.93 -35.88 -16.75
C HIS A 63 -34.23 -34.53 -16.98
N ASP A 64 -33.26 -34.17 -16.13
CA ASP A 64 -32.46 -32.94 -16.24
C ASP A 64 -30.93 -33.20 -16.25
N GLN A 65 -30.51 -34.46 -16.46
CA GLN A 65 -29.10 -34.86 -16.39
C GLN A 65 -28.21 -34.11 -17.40
N LEU A 66 -28.67 -33.93 -18.64
CA LEU A 66 -27.93 -33.17 -19.67
C LEU A 66 -27.72 -31.70 -19.24
N TYR A 67 -28.74 -31.09 -18.62
CA TYR A 67 -28.64 -29.73 -18.11
C TYR A 67 -27.59 -29.63 -16.98
N LYS A 68 -27.65 -30.55 -16.01
CA LYS A 68 -26.66 -30.65 -14.92
C LYS A 68 -25.23 -30.87 -15.45
N ALA A 69 -25.07 -31.73 -16.45
CA ALA A 69 -23.79 -32.02 -17.09
C ALA A 69 -23.19 -30.77 -17.75
N ILE A 70 -23.99 -30.03 -18.51
CA ILE A 70 -23.55 -28.77 -19.13
C ILE A 70 -23.14 -27.76 -18.05
N LEU A 71 -23.93 -27.60 -16.99
CA LEU A 71 -23.61 -26.68 -15.90
C LEU A 71 -22.28 -27.02 -15.22
N LEU A 72 -22.00 -28.31 -15.00
CA LEU A 72 -20.74 -28.77 -14.42
C LEU A 72 -19.55 -28.59 -15.37
N LEU A 73 -19.68 -29.00 -16.64
CA LEU A 73 -18.60 -28.88 -17.61
C LEU A 73 -18.23 -27.42 -17.88
N VAL A 74 -19.23 -26.55 -18.04
CA VAL A 74 -19.01 -25.12 -18.26
C VAL A 74 -18.58 -24.43 -16.98
N GLY A 75 -19.24 -24.71 -15.86
CA GLY A 75 -18.91 -24.12 -14.57
C GLY A 75 -17.53 -24.51 -14.05
N GLY A 76 -17.12 -25.77 -14.25
CA GLY A 76 -15.78 -26.26 -13.92
C GLY A 76 -14.70 -25.53 -14.72
N ALA A 77 -14.85 -25.47 -16.05
CA ALA A 77 -13.90 -24.78 -16.92
C ALA A 77 -13.76 -23.29 -16.59
N ILE A 78 -14.86 -22.59 -16.31
CA ILE A 78 -14.82 -21.16 -15.94
C ILE A 78 -14.11 -20.97 -14.59
N ASN A 79 -14.33 -21.84 -13.62
CA ASN A 79 -13.73 -21.69 -12.29
C ASN A 79 -12.21 -21.95 -12.29
N GLU A 80 -11.67 -22.65 -13.28
CA GLU A 80 -10.22 -22.88 -13.41
C GLU A 80 -9.50 -21.74 -14.16
N GLU A 81 -10.18 -21.06 -15.09
CA GLU A 81 -9.54 -20.07 -15.97
C GLU A 81 -9.89 -18.61 -15.64
N ALA A 82 -10.86 -18.36 -14.75
CA ALA A 82 -11.34 -17.01 -14.47
C ALA A 82 -11.50 -16.73 -12.97
N LEU A 83 -11.33 -15.46 -12.61
CA LEU A 83 -11.64 -14.96 -11.27
C LEU A 83 -13.15 -14.89 -11.05
N LEU A 84 -13.63 -15.44 -9.94
CA LEU A 84 -15.05 -15.45 -9.61
C LEU A 84 -15.38 -14.26 -8.71
N ILE A 85 -16.40 -13.48 -9.10
CA ILE A 85 -16.85 -12.29 -8.35
C ILE A 85 -17.16 -12.63 -6.87
N LYS A 86 -17.77 -13.80 -6.62
CA LYS A 86 -18.12 -14.28 -5.26
C LYS A 86 -16.90 -14.46 -4.34
N ASN A 87 -15.71 -14.69 -4.91
CA ASN A 87 -14.48 -14.94 -4.17
C ASN A 87 -13.78 -13.63 -3.79
N ASN A 88 -14.19 -12.49 -4.35
CA ASN A 88 -13.59 -11.19 -4.09
C ASN A 88 -12.05 -11.21 -4.17
N LEU A 89 -11.51 -11.78 -5.25
CA LEU A 89 -10.07 -11.90 -5.55
C LEU A 89 -9.28 -12.80 -4.59
N SER A 90 -9.94 -13.57 -3.72
CA SER A 90 -9.25 -14.57 -2.88
C SER A 90 -8.68 -15.74 -3.71
N ASP A 91 -9.15 -15.90 -4.94
CA ASP A 91 -8.77 -16.86 -5.97
C ASP A 91 -7.69 -16.34 -6.94
N VAL A 92 -7.12 -15.16 -6.69
CA VAL A 92 -5.91 -14.71 -7.40
C VAL A 92 -4.72 -15.58 -6.97
N GLU A 93 -4.06 -16.22 -7.95
CA GLU A 93 -2.92 -17.11 -7.74
C GLU A 93 -1.69 -16.37 -7.19
N ASP A 94 -1.21 -15.34 -7.91
CA ASP A 94 -0.11 -14.47 -7.47
C ASP A 94 -0.62 -13.04 -7.21
N ARG A 95 -0.71 -12.70 -5.92
CA ARG A 95 -1.18 -11.38 -5.48
C ARG A 95 -0.12 -10.29 -5.69
N ASP A 96 1.16 -10.63 -5.63
CA ASP A 96 2.24 -9.66 -5.80
C ASP A 96 2.37 -9.28 -7.29
N GLU A 97 2.27 -10.26 -8.19
CA GLU A 97 2.22 -10.02 -9.63
C GLU A 97 0.93 -9.26 -10.03
N ALA A 98 -0.22 -9.60 -9.42
CA ALA A 98 -1.46 -8.84 -9.64
C ALA A 98 -1.31 -7.36 -9.24
N VAL A 99 -0.68 -7.07 -8.09
CA VAL A 99 -0.38 -5.70 -7.64
C VAL A 99 0.57 -4.99 -8.62
N GLU A 100 1.54 -5.70 -9.18
CA GLU A 100 2.47 -5.18 -10.18
C GLU A 100 1.77 -4.86 -11.51
N ASN A 101 0.95 -5.78 -12.02
CA ASN A 101 0.18 -5.61 -13.25
C ASN A 101 -0.87 -4.48 -13.14
N LEU A 102 -1.38 -4.22 -11.92
CA LEU A 102 -2.21 -3.05 -11.63
C LEU A 102 -1.41 -1.73 -11.54
N GLY A 103 -0.07 -1.78 -11.64
CA GLY A 103 0.80 -0.61 -11.52
C GLY A 103 0.90 -0.05 -10.10
N LEU A 104 0.53 -0.84 -9.08
CA LEU A 104 0.48 -0.40 -7.69
C LEU A 104 1.79 -0.63 -6.92
N LYS A 105 2.75 -1.37 -7.50
CA LYS A 105 4.05 -1.65 -6.89
C LYS A 105 4.76 -0.38 -6.36
N PRO A 106 4.84 0.74 -7.13
CA PRO A 106 5.46 1.97 -6.63
C PRO A 106 4.74 2.57 -5.41
N THR A 107 3.41 2.42 -5.33
CA THR A 107 2.59 2.90 -4.21
C THR A 107 2.83 2.06 -2.96
N VAL A 108 2.85 0.72 -3.10
CA VAL A 108 3.14 -0.21 -2.00
C VAL A 108 4.53 0.05 -1.44
N ASP A 109 5.54 0.17 -2.30
CA ASP A 109 6.92 0.43 -1.88
C ASP A 109 7.06 1.81 -1.19
N LYS A 110 6.38 2.83 -1.71
CA LYS A 110 6.36 4.15 -1.08
C LYS A 110 5.69 4.12 0.29
N ALA A 111 4.57 3.41 0.43
CA ALA A 111 3.84 3.28 1.69
C ALA A 111 4.66 2.50 2.74
N LYS A 112 5.33 1.42 2.33
CA LYS A 112 6.18 0.59 3.19
C LYS A 112 7.37 1.37 3.77
N ASN A 113 7.87 2.35 3.04
CA ASN A 113 9.03 3.17 3.44
C ASN A 113 8.64 4.57 3.95
N ALA A 114 7.35 4.85 4.17
CA ALA A 114 6.89 6.14 4.66
C ALA A 114 7.07 6.26 6.19
N VAL A 115 7.33 7.47 6.67
CA VAL A 115 7.35 7.77 8.11
C VAL A 115 5.94 7.63 8.69
N GLN A 116 5.81 6.90 9.80
CA GLN A 116 4.53 6.64 10.46
C GLN A 116 4.08 7.75 11.43
N ARG A 117 2.77 7.87 11.63
CA ARG A 117 2.16 8.89 12.51
C ARG A 117 2.42 8.65 14.00
N ASP A 118 2.51 7.37 14.40
CA ASP A 118 2.68 6.97 15.79
C ASP A 118 4.16 6.90 16.22
N GLY A 119 5.06 7.41 15.39
CA GLY A 119 6.51 7.40 15.59
C GLY A 119 7.22 6.39 14.69
N ASP A 120 8.50 6.65 14.44
CA ASP A 120 9.31 5.86 13.52
C ASP A 120 10.81 5.90 13.88
N THR A 121 11.59 4.96 13.34
CA THR A 121 13.05 4.95 13.40
C THR A 121 13.62 5.00 11.99
N MET A 122 14.34 6.07 11.65
CA MET A 122 15.00 6.21 10.36
C MET A 122 16.39 5.58 10.38
N THR A 123 16.76 4.86 9.32
CA THR A 123 18.11 4.27 9.15
C THR A 123 19.16 5.28 8.67
N GLY A 124 18.74 6.48 8.27
CA GLY A 124 19.60 7.55 7.79
C GLY A 124 19.27 8.92 8.41
N GLU A 125 20.01 9.95 7.99
CA GLU A 125 19.86 11.32 8.50
C GLU A 125 18.56 11.99 8.04
N LEU A 126 17.88 12.68 8.95
CA LEU A 126 16.80 13.60 8.61
C LEU A 126 17.39 14.96 8.19
N LYS A 127 17.24 15.31 6.91
CA LYS A 127 17.75 16.57 6.34
C LYS A 127 16.60 17.55 6.10
N ILE A 128 16.67 18.72 6.73
CA ILE A 128 15.62 19.75 6.64
C ILE A 128 16.22 21.02 6.05
N ARG A 129 15.72 21.44 4.88
CA ARG A 129 16.13 22.68 4.21
C ARG A 129 15.37 23.92 4.73
N GLY A 130 14.23 23.70 5.39
CA GLY A 130 13.39 24.75 5.95
C GLY A 130 14.11 25.59 6.99
N VAL A 131 13.74 26.86 7.06
CA VAL A 131 14.31 27.82 8.02
C VAL A 131 13.89 27.42 9.44
N ASN A 132 12.59 27.22 9.69
CA ASN A 132 12.10 26.58 10.90
C ASN A 132 12.13 25.06 10.68
N ALA A 133 13.14 24.38 11.23
CA ALA A 133 13.44 23.00 10.86
C ALA A 133 12.68 21.97 11.69
N LEU A 134 12.80 22.05 13.03
CA LEU A 134 12.14 21.14 13.97
C LEU A 134 11.42 21.93 15.05
N ARG A 135 10.27 21.42 15.50
CA ARG A 135 9.51 21.97 16.63
C ARG A 135 9.26 20.88 17.66
N ILE A 136 9.48 21.23 18.93
CA ILE A 136 9.04 20.44 20.09
C ILE A 136 8.04 21.32 20.84
N PHE A 137 6.82 20.85 21.08
CA PHE A 137 5.76 21.72 21.61
C PHE A 137 4.78 21.00 22.52
N ASN A 138 4.04 21.80 23.28
CA ASN A 138 2.77 21.46 23.89
C ASN A 138 1.73 22.56 23.56
N GLU A 139 0.61 22.61 24.27
CA GLU A 139 -0.44 23.63 24.06
C GLU A 139 0.08 25.06 24.29
N ALA A 140 0.91 25.27 25.31
CA ALA A 140 1.35 26.60 25.72
C ALA A 140 2.56 27.10 24.92
N PHE A 141 3.60 26.28 24.77
CA PHE A 141 4.87 26.69 24.20
C PHE A 141 5.42 25.67 23.21
N GLY A 142 6.11 26.20 22.20
CA GLY A 142 6.93 25.44 21.27
C GLY A 142 8.36 25.95 21.31
N LEU A 143 9.32 25.07 21.08
CA LEU A 143 10.71 25.40 20.82
C LEU A 143 11.03 25.03 19.38
N ILE A 144 11.51 26.00 18.61
CA ILE A 144 11.83 25.85 17.20
C ILE A 144 13.34 25.86 17.02
N PHE A 145 13.86 24.82 16.39
CA PHE A 145 15.22 24.76 15.87
C PHE A 145 15.23 25.49 14.53
N ARG A 146 15.76 26.71 14.51
CA ARG A 146 15.70 27.59 13.34
C ARG A 146 17.08 27.86 12.77
N ARG A 147 17.26 27.56 11.49
CA ARG A 147 18.42 27.99 10.70
C ARG A 147 18.10 29.30 9.99
N SER A 148 18.67 30.42 10.42
CA SER A 148 18.47 31.75 9.83
C SER A 148 19.80 32.31 9.34
N GLU A 149 19.91 32.62 8.04
CA GLU A 149 21.15 33.12 7.42
C GLU A 149 22.37 32.25 7.78
N GLU A 150 23.26 32.78 8.62
CA GLU A 150 24.50 32.18 9.10
C GLU A 150 24.38 31.63 10.52
N CYS A 151 23.19 31.51 11.10
CA CYS A 151 23.01 31.11 12.50
C CYS A 151 22.01 29.95 12.65
N LEU A 152 22.27 29.10 13.65
CA LEU A 152 21.30 28.16 14.22
C LEU A 152 20.80 28.73 15.56
N HIS A 153 19.50 28.88 15.71
CA HIS A 153 18.86 29.38 16.92
C HIS A 153 17.92 28.33 17.53
N LEU A 154 17.79 28.36 18.85
CA LEU A 154 16.68 27.73 19.58
C LEU A 154 15.71 28.83 20.02
N ILE A 155 14.53 28.89 19.42
CA ILE A 155 13.59 30.01 19.60
C ILE A 155 12.27 29.50 20.16
N PRO A 156 11.84 29.96 21.35
CA PRO A 156 10.51 29.65 21.85
C PRO A 156 9.44 30.45 21.10
N THR A 157 8.23 29.91 21.02
CA THR A 157 7.03 30.64 20.59
C THR A 157 6.54 31.60 21.69
N SER A 158 5.58 32.44 21.35
CA SER A 158 4.73 33.09 22.37
C SER A 158 3.89 32.04 23.13
N GLU A 159 3.42 32.41 24.31
CA GLU A 159 2.51 31.59 25.12
C GLU A 159 1.16 31.39 24.43
N GLY A 160 0.58 30.19 24.58
CA GLY A 160 -0.66 29.76 23.93
C GLY A 160 -0.52 29.51 22.42
N GLN A 161 0.71 29.46 21.91
CA GLN A 161 1.01 29.33 20.48
C GLN A 161 2.01 28.21 20.21
N GLY A 162 1.99 27.15 21.03
CA GLY A 162 3.04 26.14 21.01
C GLY A 162 3.12 25.35 19.72
N GLU A 163 2.00 24.85 19.23
CA GLU A 163 1.94 24.01 18.01
C GLU A 163 2.15 24.82 16.72
N ASN A 164 1.32 25.86 16.53
CA ASN A 164 1.21 26.57 15.25
C ASN A 164 1.72 28.01 15.28
N GLY A 165 2.25 28.47 16.42
CA GLY A 165 2.74 29.83 16.58
C GLY A 165 3.99 30.15 15.77
N ASP A 166 4.12 31.42 15.39
CA ASP A 166 5.35 31.97 14.84
C ASP A 166 6.48 32.01 15.87
N ILE A 167 7.68 32.36 15.38
CA ILE A 167 8.84 32.57 16.25
C ILE A 167 8.59 33.71 17.25
N GLY A 168 8.91 33.46 18.52
CA GLY A 168 8.85 34.50 19.55
C GLY A 168 10.01 35.50 19.46
N PRO A 169 10.00 36.54 20.32
CA PRO A 169 11.06 37.56 20.34
C PRO A 169 12.36 37.09 21.00
N LEU A 170 12.34 35.99 21.76
CA LEU A 170 13.48 35.54 22.56
C LEU A 170 14.53 34.80 21.72
N ARG A 171 15.80 34.95 22.11
CA ARG A 171 16.97 34.28 21.52
C ARG A 171 17.87 33.71 22.64
N PRO A 172 17.42 32.67 23.36
CA PRO A 172 18.16 32.12 24.49
C PRO A 172 19.49 31.46 24.09
N PHE A 173 19.56 30.87 22.89
CA PHE A 173 20.76 30.20 22.40
C PHE A 173 20.90 30.36 20.89
N THR A 174 22.11 30.70 20.44
CA THR A 174 22.48 30.88 19.04
C THR A 174 23.88 30.33 18.78
N ILE A 175 24.07 29.66 17.65
CA ILE A 175 25.40 29.31 17.11
C ILE A 175 25.57 30.01 15.77
N ASN A 176 26.62 30.80 15.61
CA ASN A 176 27.04 31.28 14.30
C ASN A 176 27.70 30.12 13.53
N LEU A 177 27.12 29.72 12.40
CA LEU A 177 27.54 28.60 11.56
C LEU A 177 28.82 28.89 10.77
N ARG A 178 29.25 30.15 10.66
CA ARG A 178 30.52 30.54 10.03
C ARG A 178 31.67 30.48 11.03
N THR A 179 31.48 30.98 12.25
CA THR A 179 32.54 31.12 13.25
C THR A 179 32.53 30.03 14.33
N GLY A 180 31.40 29.33 14.50
CA GLY A 180 31.17 28.41 15.61
C GLY A 180 30.87 29.10 16.95
N GLU A 181 30.81 30.44 16.98
CA GLU A 181 30.56 31.20 18.21
C GLU A 181 29.16 30.90 18.76
N ILE A 182 29.10 30.61 20.05
CA ILE A 182 27.85 30.41 20.79
C ILE A 182 27.51 31.70 21.54
N SER A 183 26.30 32.22 21.34
CA SER A 183 25.78 33.39 22.06
C SER A 183 24.51 33.05 22.83
N MET A 184 24.50 33.40 24.11
CA MET A 184 23.34 33.29 25.00
C MET A 184 23.02 34.68 25.57
N SER A 185 22.10 35.41 24.93
CA SER A 185 21.76 36.79 25.30
C SER A 185 20.75 36.89 26.47
N HIS A 186 20.53 35.78 27.17
CA HIS A 186 19.63 35.67 28.31
C HIS A 186 20.42 35.17 29.53
N LYS A 187 19.81 35.24 30.72
CA LYS A 187 20.45 34.75 31.94
C LYS A 187 20.85 33.28 31.78
N VAL A 188 22.10 32.97 32.12
CA VAL A 188 22.61 31.60 32.21
C VAL A 188 22.76 31.27 33.69
N SER A 189 22.08 30.23 34.16
CA SER A 189 22.26 29.67 35.51
C SER A 189 22.98 28.34 35.39
N VAL A 190 24.10 28.19 36.07
CA VAL A 190 24.94 26.97 36.02
C VAL A 190 24.96 26.32 37.40
N GLY A 191 24.32 25.15 37.53
CA GLY A 191 24.44 24.31 38.72
C GLY A 191 25.67 23.41 38.64
N GLY A 192 26.32 23.14 39.77
CA GLY A 192 27.48 22.23 39.83
C GLY A 192 28.84 22.85 39.46
N GLY A 193 28.91 24.18 39.30
CA GLY A 193 30.14 24.92 38.97
C GLY A 193 30.36 25.12 37.46
N SER A 194 31.28 26.02 37.11
CA SER A 194 31.65 26.32 35.72
C SER A 194 33.17 26.40 35.59
N GLN A 195 33.74 25.74 34.59
CA GLN A 195 35.16 25.81 34.26
C GLN A 195 35.32 26.49 32.90
N VAL A 196 36.21 27.50 32.84
CA VAL A 196 36.56 28.18 31.59
C VAL A 196 38.00 27.85 31.25
N ASN A 197 38.22 27.11 30.15
CA ASN A 197 39.54 26.85 29.61
C ASN A 197 39.91 27.93 28.59
N GLY A 198 40.47 29.02 29.10
CA GLY A 198 40.74 30.25 28.36
C GLY A 198 40.53 31.47 29.24
N ALA A 199 40.47 32.65 28.62
CA ALA A 199 40.14 33.86 29.36
C ALA A 199 38.64 33.91 29.67
N LEU A 200 38.29 34.12 30.94
CA LEU A 200 36.94 34.46 31.35
C LEU A 200 36.77 35.98 31.35
N GLY A 201 36.00 36.50 30.38
CA GLY A 201 35.56 37.88 30.38
C GLY A 201 34.26 38.03 31.19
N ILE A 202 34.32 38.72 32.33
CA ILE A 202 33.11 39.11 33.09
C ILE A 202 32.85 40.59 32.78
N GLY A 203 31.95 40.83 31.82
CA GLY A 203 31.42 42.14 31.42
C GLY A 203 32.46 43.21 31.06
N VAL A 204 32.87 43.29 29.79
CA VAL A 204 34.04 44.09 29.38
C VAL A 204 33.60 45.17 28.39
N GLN A 205 34.13 46.39 28.38
CA GLN A 205 35.53 46.66 28.01
C GLN A 205 36.51 46.77 29.17
N ASN A 206 37.63 46.05 29.05
CA ASN A 206 38.63 45.90 30.09
C ASN A 206 39.86 46.79 29.90
N ALA A 207 40.26 47.45 30.99
CA ALA A 207 41.59 47.43 31.61
C ALA A 207 41.53 48.20 32.96
N LEU A 208 40.73 47.75 33.94
CA LEU A 208 40.36 48.45 35.21
C LEU A 208 39.10 49.34 35.17
N GLY A 209 37.91 48.83 34.80
CA GLY A 209 36.69 49.63 35.04
C GLY A 209 35.34 49.01 34.72
N GLY A 210 34.66 48.52 35.76
CA GLY A 210 33.21 48.25 35.79
C GLY A 210 32.77 46.81 35.51
N ASN A 211 32.77 45.94 36.53
CA ASN A 211 31.93 44.75 36.79
C ASN A 211 32.49 44.00 38.01
N SER A 212 31.72 43.83 39.09
CA SER A 212 32.21 43.23 40.34
C SER A 212 32.24 41.69 40.28
N ILE A 213 33.38 41.09 40.58
CA ILE A 213 33.51 39.66 40.83
C ILE A 213 33.14 39.40 42.29
N ALA A 214 32.01 38.73 42.54
CA ALA A 214 31.64 38.28 43.88
C ALA A 214 32.11 36.83 44.09
N PHE A 215 33.17 36.65 44.87
CA PHE A 215 33.60 35.36 45.41
C PHE A 215 32.80 35.11 46.69
N GLY A 216 31.98 34.05 46.74
CA GLY A 216 30.79 34.02 47.61
C GLY A 216 30.51 32.75 48.41
N ASP A 217 31.49 31.86 48.63
CA ASP A 217 31.42 30.81 49.66
C ASP A 217 32.74 30.68 50.45
N ASN A 218 32.75 29.85 51.51
CA ASN A 218 33.85 29.75 52.48
C ASN A 218 35.13 29.09 51.93
N ASP A 219 35.12 28.55 50.72
CA ASP A 219 36.25 27.81 50.14
C ASP A 219 36.72 28.44 48.81
N THR A 220 36.64 29.77 48.68
CA THR A 220 37.11 30.48 47.49
C THR A 220 38.64 30.47 47.43
N GLY A 221 39.19 29.41 46.83
CA GLY A 221 40.60 29.10 46.70
C GLY A 221 41.41 30.07 45.84
N VAL A 222 41.64 31.28 46.33
CA VAL A 222 42.77 32.12 45.89
C VAL A 222 44.01 31.67 46.67
N MET A 223 44.54 30.49 46.35
CA MET A 223 45.79 30.03 46.96
C MET A 223 46.96 30.53 46.10
N THR A 224 47.73 31.48 46.63
CA THR A 224 49.05 31.78 46.05
C THR A 224 50.01 30.65 46.44
N PRO A 225 50.82 30.10 45.51
CA PRO A 225 51.85 29.14 45.90
C PRO A 225 52.85 29.89 46.78
N THR A 226 52.99 29.48 48.03
CA THR A 226 54.16 29.84 48.83
C THR A 226 55.30 28.94 48.37
N TYR A 227 56.40 29.56 47.94
CA TYR A 227 57.64 28.87 47.58
C TYR A 227 58.26 28.22 48.82
#